data_AF-A0A0S3R1C2-F1
#
_entry.id   AF-A0A0S3R1C2-F1
#
_cell.length_a   1.000
_cell.length_b   1.000
_cell.length_c   1.000
_cell.angle_alpha   90.00
_cell.angle_beta   90.00
_cell.angle_gamma   90.00
#
_symmetry.space_group_name_H-M   'P 1'
#
loop_
_entity.id
_entity.type
_entity.pdbx_description
1 polymer ?
#
loop_
_entity_poly.entity_id
_entity_poly.type
_entity_poly.pdbx_seq_one_letter_code
_entity_poly.pdbx_strand_id
1 'polypeptide(L)'
;MLSWEEQLRSEVSVKQTKYDSKFYDLHGSLGEVVIICWPHGEILRLKAGSTATDAAQRVGLEGKLVLINGQLVLPNTKLKDGDVVEVRI
;
A
#
# COMPACT_ATOMS: atom_id res chain seq x y z
N MET A 1 23.36 5.11 13.52
CA MET A 1 21.98 4.66 13.26
C MET A 1 21.07 5.80 13.68
N LEU A 2 20.26 6.33 12.78
CA LEU A 2 19.48 7.54 13.05
C LEU A 2 18.22 7.16 13.84
N SER A 3 17.84 7.99 14.83
CA SER A 3 16.67 7.77 15.72
C SER A 3 15.34 7.48 15.00
N TRP A 4 15.24 7.85 13.72
CA TRP A 4 14.10 7.59 12.86
C TRP A 4 13.95 6.10 12.47
N GLU A 5 15.07 5.39 12.30
CA GLU A 5 15.08 3.97 11.92
C GLU A 5 14.55 3.07 13.05
N GLU A 6 14.74 3.49 14.31
CA GLU A 6 14.28 2.76 15.50
C GLU A 6 12.78 2.92 15.74
N GLN A 7 12.23 4.10 15.47
CA GLN A 7 10.79 4.37 15.62
C GLN A 7 9.94 3.57 14.62
N LEU A 8 10.41 3.39 13.38
CA LEU A 8 9.72 2.57 12.38
C LEU A 8 9.64 1.10 12.80
N ARG A 9 10.69 0.55 13.41
CA ARG A 9 10.70 -0.85 13.88
C ARG A 9 9.75 -1.07 15.06
N SER A 10 9.66 -0.09 15.96
CA SER A 10 8.78 -0.17 17.13
C SER A 10 7.30 -0.16 16.75
N GLU A 11 6.89 0.71 15.81
CA GLU A 11 5.48 0.84 15.41
C GLU A 11 4.98 -0.33 14.54
N VAL A 12 5.87 -0.93 13.72
CA VAL A 12 5.51 -2.07 12.86
C VAL A 12 5.25 -3.34 13.67
N SER A 13 5.94 -3.53 14.80
CA SER A 13 5.82 -4.75 15.61
C SER A 13 4.50 -4.84 16.40
N VAL A 14 3.81 -3.73 16.62
CA VAL A 14 2.60 -3.67 17.46
C VAL A 14 1.29 -3.91 16.67
N LYS A 15 1.29 -3.69 15.36
CA LYS A 15 0.06 -3.74 14.53
C LYS A 15 -0.13 -5.03 13.73
N GLN A 16 0.88 -5.89 13.62
CA GLN A 16 0.82 -7.10 12.80
C GLN A 16 -0.14 -8.19 13.31
N THR A 17 -0.65 -8.10 14.54
CA THR A 17 -1.43 -9.18 15.17
C THR A 17 -2.92 -9.23 14.78
N LYS A 18 -3.43 -8.33 13.92
CA LYS A 18 -4.90 -8.20 13.75
C LYS A 18 -5.50 -8.29 12.35
N TYR A 19 -4.69 -8.40 11.29
CA TYR A 19 -5.22 -8.49 9.92
C TYR A 19 -4.71 -9.73 9.19
N ASP A 20 -4.95 -10.89 9.82
CA ASP A 20 -5.01 -12.17 9.13
C ASP A 20 -6.32 -12.21 8.33
N SER A 21 -6.30 -11.69 7.11
CA SER A 21 -7.31 -12.05 6.12
C SER A 21 -6.67 -12.08 4.75
N LYS A 22 -6.23 -13.28 4.40
CA LYS A 22 -6.26 -13.79 3.02
C LYS A 22 -5.27 -13.13 2.05
N PHE A 23 -3.99 -13.30 2.32
CA PHE A 23 -2.97 -13.30 1.26
C PHE A 23 -3.10 -14.60 0.45
N TYR A 24 -4.05 -14.63 -0.49
CA TYR A 24 -4.12 -15.71 -1.48
C TYR A 24 -2.92 -15.63 -2.43
N ASP A 25 -2.29 -16.79 -2.58
CA ASP A 25 -1.34 -17.21 -3.61
C ASP A 25 0.06 -16.57 -3.61
N LEU A 26 0.87 -17.18 -2.74
CA LEU A 26 2.32 -17.19 -2.71
C LEU A 26 2.90 -17.84 -3.99
N HIS A 27 2.74 -17.22 -5.16
CA HIS A 27 3.46 -17.65 -6.36
C HIS A 27 4.23 -16.44 -6.91
N GLY A 28 5.54 -16.42 -6.66
CA GLY A 28 6.46 -15.35 -7.06
C GLY A 28 6.45 -15.09 -8.56
N SER A 29 5.46 -14.34 -9.02
CA SER A 29 5.27 -13.99 -10.41
C SER A 29 6.03 -12.68 -10.69
N LEU A 30 6.76 -12.64 -11.80
CA LEU A 30 7.59 -11.52 -12.28
C LEU A 30 6.76 -10.27 -12.68
N GLY A 31 5.65 -10.01 -12.00
CA GLY A 31 4.68 -8.99 -12.34
C GLY A 31 3.83 -8.58 -11.15
N GLU A 32 4.44 -8.39 -9.99
CA GLU A 32 3.82 -7.77 -8.81
C GLU A 32 4.42 -6.38 -8.56
N VAL A 33 3.64 -5.50 -7.94
CA VAL A 33 4.06 -4.19 -7.43
C VAL A 33 3.72 -4.15 -5.95
N VAL A 34 4.70 -3.79 -5.12
CA VAL A 34 4.52 -3.62 -3.69
C VAL A 34 4.24 -2.15 -3.39
N ILE A 35 3.13 -1.86 -2.72
CA ILE A 35 2.78 -0.52 -2.26
C ILE A 35 2.62 -0.51 -0.74
N ILE A 36 2.68 0.69 -0.16
CA ILE A 36 2.49 0.90 1.28
C ILE A 36 1.23 1.74 1.48
N CYS A 37 0.24 1.22 2.18
CA CYS A 37 -0.96 1.96 2.54
C CYS A 37 -0.73 2.82 3.79
N TRP A 38 -0.87 4.12 3.61
CA TRP A 38 -0.83 5.12 4.67
C TRP A 38 -2.25 5.42 5.18
N PRO A 39 -2.47 5.68 6.49
CA PRO A 39 -1.50 5.90 7.57
C PRO A 39 -1.05 4.66 8.35
N HIS A 40 -1.57 3.49 8.04
CA HIS A 40 -1.35 2.31 8.88
C HIS A 40 -0.03 1.59 8.61
N GLY A 41 0.62 1.86 7.47
CA GLY A 41 1.89 1.24 7.08
C GLY A 41 1.72 -0.19 6.55
N GLU A 42 0.51 -0.56 6.13
CA GLU A 42 0.20 -1.88 5.61
C GLU A 42 0.85 -2.07 4.23
N ILE A 43 1.54 -3.20 4.02
CA ILE A 43 2.20 -3.48 2.74
C ILE A 43 1.25 -4.33 1.88
N LEU A 44 0.85 -3.80 0.72
CA LEU A 44 0.01 -4.51 -0.23
C LEU A 44 0.80 -4.90 -1.48
N ARG A 45 0.50 -6.10 -1.97
CA ARG A 45 0.97 -6.59 -3.27
C ARG A 45 -0.17 -6.53 -4.27
N LEU A 46 0.10 -5.89 -5.40
CA LEU A 46 -0.81 -5.74 -6.52
C LEU A 46 -0.16 -6.28 -7.79
N LYS A 47 -0.95 -6.51 -8.83
CA LYS A 47 -0.41 -6.93 -10.12
C LYS A 47 0.34 -5.76 -10.77
N ALA A 48 1.41 -6.04 -11.50
CA ALA A 48 2.11 -5.05 -12.29
C ALA A 48 1.15 -4.42 -13.30
N GLY A 49 1.17 -3.08 -13.33
CA GLY A 49 0.22 -2.30 -14.12
C GLY A 49 -1.07 -1.93 -13.39
N SER A 50 -1.26 -2.36 -12.14
CA SER A 50 -2.33 -1.87 -11.27
C SER A 50 -2.24 -0.35 -11.09
N THR A 51 -3.39 0.25 -10.92
CA THR A 51 -3.60 1.70 -10.89
C THR A 51 -4.04 2.18 -9.52
N ALA A 52 -4.05 3.50 -9.33
CA ALA A 52 -4.58 4.14 -8.14
C ALA A 52 -6.02 3.68 -7.81
N THR A 53 -6.85 3.45 -8.83
CA THR A 53 -8.20 2.89 -8.66
C THR A 53 -8.16 1.48 -8.07
N ASP A 54 -7.29 0.62 -8.60
CA ASP A 54 -7.15 -0.76 -8.10
C ASP A 54 -6.68 -0.79 -6.65
N ALA A 55 -5.79 0.13 -6.25
CA ALA A 55 -5.38 0.28 -4.86
C ALA A 55 -6.54 0.75 -3.96
N ALA A 56 -7.31 1.75 -4.39
CA ALA A 56 -8.47 2.21 -3.64
C ALA A 56 -9.53 1.11 -3.48
N GLN A 57 -9.74 0.30 -4.53
CA GLN A 57 -10.62 -0.87 -4.49
C GLN A 57 -10.13 -1.95 -3.53
N ARG A 58 -8.81 -2.22 -3.51
CA ARG A 58 -8.20 -3.18 -2.59
C ARG A 58 -8.40 -2.80 -1.13
N VAL A 59 -8.42 -1.50 -0.84
CA VAL A 59 -8.63 -0.92 0.49
C VAL A 59 -10.12 -0.71 0.82
N GLY A 60 -11.03 -0.98 -0.13
CA GLY A 60 -12.48 -0.85 0.07
C GLY A 60 -13.00 0.59 0.03
N LEU A 61 -12.21 1.52 -0.52
CA LEU A 61 -12.51 2.95 -0.64
C LEU A 61 -12.64 3.36 -2.11
N GLU A 62 -13.42 2.60 -2.88
CA GLU A 62 -13.63 2.84 -4.31
C GLU A 62 -14.21 4.24 -4.60
N GLY A 63 -13.73 4.88 -5.67
CA GLY A 63 -14.19 6.21 -6.11
C GLY A 63 -13.68 7.39 -5.27
N LYS A 64 -12.76 7.14 -4.34
CA LYS A 64 -12.14 8.16 -3.50
C LYS A 64 -10.87 8.75 -4.10
N LEU A 65 -10.44 9.89 -3.57
CA LEU A 65 -9.21 10.55 -3.98
C LEU A 65 -8.01 9.76 -3.48
N VAL A 66 -7.04 9.51 -4.36
CA VAL A 66 -5.84 8.75 -4.05
C VAL A 66 -4.64 9.68 -4.15
N LEU A 67 -3.84 9.69 -3.10
CA LEU A 67 -2.54 10.35 -3.06
C LEU A 67 -1.45 9.28 -3.15
N ILE A 68 -0.50 9.49 -4.05
CA ILE A 68 0.71 8.69 -4.15
C ILE A 68 1.87 9.57 -3.72
N ASN A 69 2.63 9.14 -2.71
CA ASN A 69 3.76 9.88 -2.13
C ASN A 69 3.36 11.32 -1.75
N GLY A 70 2.14 11.51 -1.25
CA GLY A 70 1.59 12.82 -0.85
C GLY A 70 1.08 13.70 -2.00
N GLN A 71 1.08 13.21 -3.24
CA GLN A 71 0.56 13.95 -4.41
C GLN A 71 -0.76 13.36 -4.88
N LEU A 72 -1.75 14.21 -5.14
CA LEU A 72 -3.02 13.79 -5.72
C LEU A 72 -2.80 13.33 -7.17
N VAL A 73 -3.22 12.11 -7.48
CA VAL A 73 -3.01 11.50 -8.80
C VAL A 73 -4.34 11.19 -9.50
N LEU A 74 -4.26 10.99 -10.82
CA LEU A 74 -5.40 10.51 -11.58
C LEU A 74 -5.68 9.03 -11.26
N PRO A 75 -6.95 8.58 -11.34
CA PRO A 75 -7.34 7.20 -11.05
C PRO A 75 -6.66 6.14 -11.93
N ASN A 76 -6.26 6.52 -13.15
CA ASN A 76 -5.55 5.64 -14.11
C ASN A 76 -4.02 5.66 -13.94
N THR A 77 -3.51 6.33 -12.89
CA THR A 77 -2.07 6.40 -12.63
C THR A 77 -1.57 5.03 -12.18
N LYS A 78 -0.56 4.50 -12.87
CA LYS A 78 0.05 3.20 -12.54
C LYS A 78 0.91 3.31 -11.29
N LEU A 79 0.80 2.29 -10.45
CA LEU A 79 1.58 2.16 -9.22
C LEU A 79 2.97 1.60 -9.52
N LYS A 80 3.93 2.02 -8.69
CA LYS A 80 5.31 1.56 -8.70
C LYS A 80 5.67 0.92 -7.37
N ASP A 81 6.73 0.13 -7.40
CA ASP A 81 7.24 -0.52 -6.20
C ASP A 81 7.71 0.53 -5.18
N GLY A 82 7.26 0.40 -3.94
CA GLY A 82 7.54 1.33 -2.86
C GLY A 82 6.66 2.59 -2.83
N ASP A 83 5.65 2.70 -3.71
CA ASP A 83 4.73 3.84 -3.64
C ASP A 83 3.94 3.84 -2.33
N VAL A 84 3.91 5.00 -1.68
CA VAL A 84 3.07 5.23 -0.49
C VAL A 84 1.72 5.75 -0.95
N VAL A 85 0.66 4.97 -0.71
CA VAL A 85 -0.70 5.26 -1.14
C VAL A 85 -1.55 5.67 0.06
N GLU A 86 -2.14 6.86 -0.02
CA GLU A 86 -3.14 7.36 0.92
C GLU A 86 -4.47 7.54 0.18
N VAL A 87 -5.56 7.01 0.73
CA VAL A 87 -6.90 7.19 0.17
C VAL A 87 -7.72 8.09 1.09
N ARG A 88 -8.25 9.19 0.55
CA ARG A 88 -8.98 10.21 1.30
C ARG A 88 -10.46 10.24 0.93
N ILE A 89 -11.32 10.35 1.95
CA ILE A 89 -12.79 10.41 1.85
C ILE A 89 -13.26 11.72 1.21
#